data_AF-S6VHC7-F1
#
_entry.id   AF-S6VHC7-F1
#
_cell.length_a   1.000
_cell.length_b   1.000
_cell.length_c   1.000
_cell.angle_alpha   90.00
_cell.angle_beta   90.00
_cell.angle_gamma   90.00
#
_symmetry.space_group_name_H-M   'P 1'
#
loop_
_entity.id
_entity.type
_entity.pdbx_description
1 polymer ?
#
loop_
_entity_poly.entity_id
_entity_poly.type
_entity_poly.pdbx_seq_one_letter_code
_entity_poly.pdbx_strand_id
1 'polypeptide(L)'
;MFKRIAQTAGFTGLLAALLLTLLQSFWVVPLIQQAETYEKAPAEHVHEHADGAVAEHSHAHDEAAWEPENGWQRVLSTTGGNL
;
A
#
# COMPACT_ATOMS: atom_id res chain seq x y z
N MET A 1 23.51 -0.49 33.01
CA MET A 1 22.99 -1.75 32.43
C MET A 1 21.97 -1.48 31.32
N PHE A 2 20.95 -0.66 31.56
CA PHE A 2 19.91 -0.30 30.58
C PHE A 2 20.44 0.20 29.22
N LYS A 3 21.47 1.06 29.22
CA LYS A 3 22.07 1.59 27.98
C LYS A 3 22.56 0.48 27.03
N ARG A 4 23.15 -0.60 27.56
CA ARG A 4 23.65 -1.73 26.75
C ARG A 4 22.48 -2.54 26.17
N ILE A 5 21.43 -2.74 26.96
CA ILE A 5 20.23 -3.47 26.52
C ILE A 5 19.49 -2.68 25.43
N ALA A 6 19.26 -1.39 25.65
CA ALA A 6 18.59 -0.51 24.68
C ALA A 6 19.39 -0.39 23.37
N GLN A 7 20.72 -0.33 23.44
CA GLN A 7 21.59 -0.30 22.26
C GLN A 7 21.48 -1.59 21.45
N THR A 8 21.63 -2.76 22.08
CA THR A 8 21.54 -4.03 21.36
C THR A 8 20.15 -4.24 20.77
N ALA A 9 19.09 -4.01 21.56
CA ALA A 9 17.71 -4.15 21.11
C ALA A 9 17.39 -3.19 19.96
N GLY A 10 17.82 -1.93 20.05
CA GLY A 10 17.64 -0.93 19.00
C GLY A 10 18.38 -1.31 17.71
N PHE A 11 19.64 -1.77 17.80
CA PHE A 11 20.38 -2.21 16.61
C PHE A 11 19.76 -3.43 15.94
N THR A 12 19.34 -4.42 16.71
CA THR A 12 18.70 -5.61 16.15
C THR A 12 17.32 -5.29 15.58
N GLY A 13 16.56 -4.42 16.22
CA GLY A 13 15.25 -3.95 15.72
C GLY A 13 15.40 -3.18 14.41
N LEU A 14 16.37 -2.24 14.35
CA LEU A 14 16.69 -1.50 13.14
C LEU A 14 17.11 -2.46 12.00
N LEU A 15 17.98 -3.43 12.30
CA LEU A 15 18.40 -4.41 11.30
C LEU A 15 17.21 -5.24 10.79
N ALA A 16 16.32 -5.68 11.69
CA ALA A 16 15.11 -6.41 11.32
C ALA A 16 14.17 -5.57 10.43
N ALA A 17 13.96 -4.30 10.78
CA ALA A 17 13.14 -3.37 9.99
C ALA A 17 13.72 -3.14 8.59
N LEU A 18 15.04 -2.98 8.47
CA LEU A 18 15.71 -2.85 7.16
C LEU A 18 15.57 -4.12 6.32
N LEU A 19 15.75 -5.29 6.92
CA LEU A 19 15.56 -6.58 6.23
C LEU A 19 14.11 -6.76 5.77
N LEU A 20 13.15 -6.41 6.62
CA LEU A 20 11.72 -6.44 6.28
C LEU A 20 11.41 -5.49 5.11
N THR A 21 11.97 -4.28 5.13
CA THR A 21 11.79 -3.29 4.07
C THR A 21 12.31 -3.82 2.73
N LEU A 22 13.47 -4.48 2.71
CA LEU A 22 14.00 -5.11 1.49
C LEU A 22 13.07 -6.21 0.98
N LEU A 23 12.60 -7.09 1.87
CA LEU A 23 11.66 -8.15 1.50
C LEU A 23 10.36 -7.56 0.93
N GLN A 24 9.81 -6.51 1.54
CA GLN A 24 8.63 -5.85 1.02
C GLN A 24 8.88 -5.20 -0.34
N SER A 25 10.05 -4.60 -0.56
CA SER A 25 10.39 -3.96 -1.85
C SER A 25 10.44 -4.96 -3.01
N PHE A 26 10.88 -6.20 -2.78
CA PHE A 26 10.99 -7.20 -3.85
C PHE A 26 9.74 -8.08 -4.02
N TRP A 27 8.95 -8.28 -2.96
CA TRP A 27 7.78 -9.18 -3.02
C TRP A 27 6.44 -8.46 -2.89
N VAL A 28 6.30 -7.50 -1.97
CA VAL A 28 4.99 -6.90 -1.65
C VAL A 28 4.68 -5.72 -2.59
N VAL A 29 5.62 -4.80 -2.77
CA VAL A 29 5.44 -3.60 -3.61
C VAL A 29 5.06 -3.92 -5.05
N PRO A 30 5.68 -4.92 -5.73
CA PRO A 30 5.29 -5.28 -7.09
C PRO A 30 3.85 -5.79 -7.19
N LEU A 31 3.38 -6.56 -6.20
CA LEU A 31 2.01 -7.08 -6.16
C LEU A 31 0.99 -5.94 -6.03
N ILE A 32 1.27 -4.94 -5.19
CA ILE A 32 0.41 -3.76 -5.04
C ILE A 32 0.35 -2.97 -6.34
N GLN A 33 1.48 -2.69 -6.99
CA GLN A 33 1.48 -1.98 -8.27
C GLN A 33 0.74 -2.74 -9.37
N GLN A 34 0.82 -4.07 -9.36
CA GLN A 34 0.05 -4.90 -10.27
C GLN A 34 -1.46 -4.82 -9.95
N ALA A 35 -1.85 -4.84 -8.68
CA ALA A 35 -3.25 -4.67 -8.26
C ALA A 35 -3.82 -3.31 -8.68
N GLU A 36 -3.06 -2.23 -8.48
CA GLU A 36 -3.44 -0.87 -8.91
C GLU A 36 -3.71 -0.79 -10.42
N THR A 37 -3.04 -1.61 -11.23
CA THR A 37 -3.29 -1.66 -12.68
C THR A 37 -4.71 -2.15 -13.00
N TYR A 38 -5.24 -3.08 -12.18
CA TYR A 38 -6.62 -3.58 -12.36
C TYR A 38 -7.66 -2.61 -11.80
N GLU A 39 -7.34 -1.85 -10.76
CA GLU A 39 -8.22 -0.81 -10.21
C GLU A 39 -8.25 0.45 -11.09
N LYS A 40 -7.12 0.81 -11.71
CA LYS A 40 -6.97 1.95 -12.62
C LYS A 40 -7.28 1.60 -14.07
N ALA A 41 -7.52 0.32 -14.38
CA ALA A 41 -7.96 -0.07 -15.70
C ALA A 41 -9.26 0.71 -16.01
N PRO A 42 -9.36 1.38 -17.17
CA PRO A 42 -10.62 1.98 -17.55
C PRO A 42 -11.65 0.86 -17.52
N ALA A 43 -12.69 1.02 -16.69
CA ALA A 43 -13.86 0.18 -16.83
C ALA A 43 -14.24 0.30 -18.31
N GLU A 44 -14.08 -0.77 -19.08
CA GLU A 44 -14.94 -0.91 -20.25
C GLU A 44 -16.34 -0.78 -19.66
N HIS A 45 -16.97 0.37 -19.90
CA HIS A 45 -18.37 0.60 -19.65
C HIS A 45 -19.17 -0.34 -20.55
N VAL A 46 -19.09 -1.64 -20.29
CA VAL A 46 -20.11 -2.62 -20.64
C VAL A 46 -20.95 -2.83 -19.38
N HIS A 47 -21.44 -1.72 -18.84
CA HIS A 47 -22.70 -1.73 -18.11
C HIS A 47 -23.77 -1.29 -19.11
N GLU A 48 -24.12 -2.20 -20.02
CA GLU A 48 -25.42 -2.15 -20.67
C GLU A 48 -26.44 -2.44 -19.56
N HIS A 49 -26.85 -1.40 -18.84
CA HIS A 49 -27.93 -1.47 -17.87
C HIS A 49 -29.23 -1.73 -18.62
N ALA A 50 -29.55 -3.00 -18.81
CA ALA A 50 -30.94 -3.42 -19.00
C ALA A 50 -31.73 -2.98 -17.76
N ASP A 51 -32.77 -2.18 -18.00
CA ASP A 51 -33.80 -1.75 -17.05
C ASP A 51 -34.12 -2.84 -16.03
N GLY A 52 -33.89 -2.58 -14.74
CA GLY A 52 -34.16 -3.57 -13.70
C GLY A 52 -33.76 -3.14 -12.30
N ALA A 53 -34.58 -2.29 -11.70
CA ALA A 53 -34.57 -1.85 -10.30
C ALA A 53 -33.96 -2.84 -9.28
N VAL A 54 -32.79 -2.52 -8.72
CA VAL A 54 -32.38 -2.92 -7.35
C VAL A 54 -31.32 -1.95 -6.79
N ALA A 55 -31.57 -1.44 -5.58
CA ALA A 55 -30.62 -0.88 -4.61
C ALA A 55 -29.82 0.38 -5.00
N GLU A 56 -30.34 1.52 -4.54
CA GLU A 56 -29.67 2.80 -4.36
C GLU A 56 -28.63 2.71 -3.22
N HIS A 57 -27.55 1.96 -3.43
CA HIS A 57 -26.32 2.08 -2.65
C HIS A 57 -25.23 2.61 -3.57
N SER A 58 -25.36 3.89 -3.95
CA SER A 58 -24.25 4.65 -4.53
C SER A 58 -23.17 4.82 -3.45
N HIS A 59 -22.31 3.83 -3.32
CA HIS A 59 -20.98 4.05 -2.78
C HIS A 59 -20.28 5.00 -3.75
N ALA A 60 -20.46 6.30 -3.51
CA ALA A 60 -19.70 7.34 -4.16
C ALA A 60 -18.22 7.04 -3.91
N HIS A 61 -17.52 6.53 -4.93
CA HIS A 61 -16.07 6.45 -5.00
C HIS A 61 -15.45 7.87 -5.16
N ASP A 62 -16.08 8.89 -4.55
CA ASP A 62 -15.77 10.31 -4.77
C ASP A 62 -14.73 10.87 -3.79
N GLU A 63 -14.37 10.12 -2.74
CA GLU A 63 -13.10 10.34 -2.09
C GLU A 63 -12.08 9.46 -2.79
N ALA A 64 -11.27 10.05 -3.67
CA ALA A 64 -10.07 9.42 -4.19
C ALA A 64 -9.29 8.86 -2.99
N ALA A 65 -9.36 7.54 -2.80
CA ALA A 65 -8.72 6.88 -1.68
C ALA A 65 -7.24 7.24 -1.73
N TRP A 66 -6.74 7.87 -0.67
CA TRP A 66 -5.40 8.41 -0.67
C TRP A 66 -4.39 7.30 -1.00
N GLU A 67 -3.60 7.50 -2.06
CA GLU A 67 -2.48 6.65 -2.42
C GLU A 67 -1.19 7.48 -2.49
N PRO A 68 -0.05 6.95 -2.02
CA PRO A 68 1.23 7.61 -2.23
C PRO A 68 1.64 7.52 -3.70
N GLU A 69 2.15 8.63 -4.25
CA GLU A 69 2.69 8.64 -5.61
C GLU A 69 3.85 7.65 -5.76
N ASN A 70 4.00 7.11 -6.97
CA ASN A 70 5.08 6.19 -7.30
C ASN A 70 6.45 6.87 -7.18
N GLY A 71 7.48 6.08 -6.91
CA GLY A 71 8.85 6.55 -6.72
C GLY A 71 9.17 6.91 -5.27
N TRP A 72 9.74 8.10 -5.03
CA TRP A 72 10.34 8.45 -3.74
C TRP A 72 9.34 8.60 -2.60
N GLN A 73 8.14 9.14 -2.86
CA GLN A 73 7.12 9.31 -1.81
C GLN A 73 6.74 7.95 -1.21
N ARG A 74 6.42 6.97 -2.06
CA ARG A 74 6.10 5.60 -1.65
C ARG A 74 7.27 4.90 -0.96
N VAL A 75 8.49 5.03 -1.49
CA VAL A 75 9.67 4.43 -0.87
C VAL A 75 9.91 4.99 0.54
N LEU A 76 9.77 6.30 0.72
CA LEU A 76 9.95 6.95 2.02
C LEU A 76 8.82 6.64 3.00
N SER A 77 7.56 6.62 2.55
CA SER A 77 6.43 6.30 3.43
C SER A 77 6.45 4.85 3.88
N THR A 78 6.78 3.90 3.01
CA THR A 78 6.95 2.49 3.39
C THR A 78 8.16 2.29 4.30
N THR A 79 9.32 2.84 3.95
CA THR A 79 10.54 2.69 4.76
C THR A 79 10.38 3.35 6.13
N GLY A 80 9.82 4.56 6.16
CA GLY A 80 9.55 5.30 7.40
C GLY A 80 8.47 4.64 8.27
N GLY A 81 7.51 3.93 7.68
CA GLY A 81 6.52 3.16 8.45
C GLY A 81 7.08 1.88 9.09
N ASN A 82 8.15 1.32 8.53
CA ASN A 82 8.81 0.13 9.07
C ASN A 82 9.85 0.44 10.16
N LEU A 83 10.31 1.70 10.24
CA LEU A 83 11.35 2.18 11.16
C LEU A 83 10.75 2.84 12.40
#